data_AF-A0A9D1ASI7-F1
#
_entry.id   AF-A0A9D1ASI7-F1
#
_cell.length_a   1.000
_cell.length_b   1.000
_cell.length_c   1.000
_cell.angle_alpha   90.00
_cell.angle_beta   90.00
_cell.angle_gamma   90.00
#
_symmetry.space_group_name_H-M   'P 1'
#
loop_
_entity.id
_entity.type
_entity.pdbx_description
1 polymer ?
#
loop_
_entity_poly.entity_id
_entity_poly.type
_entity_poly.pdbx_seq_one_letter_code
_entity_poly.pdbx_strand_id
1 'polypeptide(L)'
;MTRQTVGSVLRGWREARGLSVNALSQQTGIGRRTIDRAEGDETCKLETFARLVVALKIDDEGILALVRLATPPDAVEVPTS
;
A
#
# COMPACT_ATOMS: atom_id res chain seq x y z
N MET A 1 -12.66 -9.31 13.64
CA MET A 1 -12.47 -8.59 12.35
C MET A 1 -11.06 -8.03 12.36
N THR A 2 -10.21 -8.42 11.41
CA THR A 2 -8.82 -7.94 11.33
C THR A 2 -8.83 -6.48 10.90
N ARG A 3 -8.10 -5.61 11.62
CA ARG A 3 -7.95 -4.20 11.27
C ARG A 3 -7.34 -4.07 9.88
N GLN A 4 -7.96 -3.30 8.99
CA GLN A 4 -7.35 -2.95 7.71
C GLN A 4 -6.26 -1.91 7.93
N THR A 5 -5.14 -2.13 7.26
CA THR A 5 -3.94 -1.31 7.24
C THR A 5 -3.45 -1.12 5.81
N VAL A 6 -2.59 -0.13 5.59
CA VAL A 6 -2.00 0.14 4.27
C VAL A 6 -1.35 -1.11 3.68
N GLY A 7 -0.54 -1.82 4.47
CA GLY A 7 0.15 -3.05 4.05
C GLY A 7 -0.83 -4.19 3.74
N SER A 8 -1.85 -4.39 4.58
CA SER A 8 -2.86 -5.42 4.32
C SER A 8 -3.66 -5.15 3.04
N VAL A 9 -3.91 -3.88 2.70
CA VAL A 9 -4.58 -3.51 1.45
C VAL A 9 -3.65 -3.74 0.26
N LEU A 10 -2.39 -3.29 0.31
CA LEU A 10 -1.40 -3.58 -0.75
C LEU A 10 -1.31 -5.09 -1.04
N ARG A 11 -1.25 -5.90 0.01
CA ARG A 11 -1.27 -7.36 -0.09
C ARG A 11 -2.54 -7.87 -0.77
N GLY A 12 -3.71 -7.36 -0.38
CA GLY A 12 -4.97 -7.70 -1.02
C GLY A 12 -4.99 -7.39 -2.52
N TRP A 13 -4.50 -6.21 -2.92
CA TRP A 13 -4.40 -5.83 -4.34
C TRP A 13 -3.42 -6.72 -5.13
N ARG A 14 -2.32 -7.15 -4.51
CA ARG A 14 -1.38 -8.12 -5.09
C ARG A 14 -2.03 -9.48 -5.29
N GLU A 15 -2.69 -10.02 -4.26
CA GLU A 15 -3.33 -11.33 -4.30
C GLU A 15 -4.51 -11.37 -5.27
N ALA A 16 -5.32 -10.31 -5.33
CA ALA A 16 -6.40 -10.16 -6.31
C ALA A 16 -5.91 -10.18 -7.77
N ARG A 17 -4.63 -9.88 -8.00
CA ARG A 17 -3.97 -9.96 -9.32
C ARG A 17 -3.29 -11.29 -9.59
N GLY A 18 -3.40 -12.25 -8.67
CA GLY A 18 -2.72 -13.55 -8.78
C GLY A 18 -1.19 -13.44 -8.72
N LEU A 19 -0.66 -12.34 -8.18
CA LEU A 19 0.78 -12.13 -8.11
C LEU A 19 1.35 -12.72 -6.81
N SER A 20 2.39 -13.55 -6.95
CA SER A 20 3.26 -13.86 -5.82
C SER A 20 4.15 -12.66 -5.49
N VAL A 21 4.68 -12.59 -4.27
CA VAL A 21 5.69 -11.58 -3.89
C VAL A 21 6.90 -11.64 -4.83
N ASN A 22 7.30 -12.85 -5.25
CA ASN A 22 8.40 -13.02 -6.20
C ASN A 22 8.06 -12.45 -7.59
N ALA A 23 6.85 -12.68 -8.10
CA ALA A 23 6.42 -12.11 -9.38
C ALA A 23 6.40 -10.58 -9.33
N LEU A 24 5.86 -9.99 -8.25
CA LEU A 24 5.86 -8.54 -8.06
C LEU A 24 7.28 -7.99 -7.92
N SER A 25 8.18 -8.71 -7.24
CA SER A 25 9.59 -8.36 -7.11
C SER A 25 10.27 -8.27 -8.48
N GLN A 26 10.06 -9.25 -9.35
CA GLN A 26 10.62 -9.24 -10.71
C GLN A 26 10.02 -8.12 -11.58
N GLN A 27 8.71 -7.89 -11.47
CA GLN A 27 8.04 -6.83 -12.24
C GLN A 27 8.50 -5.43 -11.82
N THR A 28 8.73 -5.21 -10.53
CA THR A 28 9.04 -3.89 -9.99
C THR A 28 10.54 -3.64 -9.87
N GLY A 29 11.38 -4.66 -9.81
CA GLY A 29 12.79 -4.56 -9.39
C GLY A 29 12.96 -4.27 -7.89
N ILE A 30 11.89 -4.34 -7.09
CA ILE A 30 11.95 -4.17 -5.63
C ILE A 30 12.27 -5.52 -5.00
N GLY A 31 13.25 -5.56 -4.08
CA GLY A 31 13.62 -6.81 -3.40
C GLY A 31 12.47 -7.40 -2.59
N ARG A 32 12.33 -8.74 -2.61
CA ARG A 32 11.25 -9.49 -1.96
C ARG A 32 11.02 -9.08 -0.50
N ARG A 33 12.09 -8.97 0.29
CA ARG A 33 12.05 -8.56 1.70
C ARG A 33 11.48 -7.15 1.89
N THR A 34 11.72 -6.24 0.95
CA THR A 34 11.16 -4.88 0.99
C THR A 34 9.66 -4.90 0.72
N ILE A 35 9.19 -5.79 -0.16
CA ILE A 35 7.75 -5.98 -0.41
C ILE A 35 7.08 -6.60 0.82
N ASP A 36 7.66 -7.65 1.39
CA ASP A 36 7.14 -8.31 2.61
C ASP A 36 6.99 -7.30 3.76
N ARG A 37 7.97 -6.40 3.93
CA ARG A 37 7.92 -5.31 4.92
C ARG A 37 6.80 -4.32 4.64
N ALA A 38 6.67 -3.87 3.39
CA ALA A 38 5.62 -2.92 3.00
C ALA A 38 4.22 -3.52 3.20
N GLU A 39 4.03 -4.81 2.91
CA GLU A 39 2.78 -5.53 3.14
C GLU A 39 2.52 -5.86 4.63
N GLY A 40 3.58 -5.89 5.44
CA GLY A 40 3.53 -6.12 6.88
C GLY A 40 3.42 -4.86 7.74
N ASP A 41 3.07 -3.72 7.14
CA ASP A 41 2.96 -2.40 7.81
C ASP A 41 4.26 -1.88 8.43
N GLU A 42 5.42 -2.37 7.99
CA GLU A 42 6.69 -1.73 8.32
C GLU A 42 6.92 -0.49 7.45
N THR A 43 7.64 0.50 7.99
CA THR A 43 7.98 1.73 7.27
C THR A 43 8.75 1.43 5.98
N CYS A 44 8.26 1.95 4.86
CA CYS A 44 8.96 1.90 3.57
C CYS A 44 9.18 3.31 3.01
N LYS A 45 10.08 3.43 2.02
CA LYS A 45 10.30 4.70 1.32
C LYS A 45 9.08 5.03 0.45
N LEU A 46 8.77 6.32 0.33
CA LEU A 46 7.69 6.79 -0.54
C LEU A 46 7.86 6.30 -1.99
N GLU A 47 9.08 6.29 -2.52
CA GLU A 47 9.37 5.77 -3.86
C GLU A 47 8.98 4.29 -4.00
N THR A 48 9.27 3.47 -2.99
CA THR A 48 8.90 2.06 -2.97
C THR A 48 7.38 1.90 -2.98
N PHE A 49 6.68 2.65 -2.12
CA PHE A 49 5.22 2.65 -2.08
C PHE A 49 4.62 3.04 -3.44
N ALA A 50 5.07 4.15 -4.03
CA ALA A 50 4.58 4.62 -5.32
C ALA A 50 4.79 3.58 -6.44
N ARG A 51 5.96 2.94 -6.49
CA ARG A 51 6.24 1.87 -7.46
C ARG A 51 5.34 0.65 -7.28
N LEU A 52 5.01 0.29 -6.04
CA LEU A 52 4.05 -0.80 -5.76
C LEU A 52 2.65 -0.43 -6.22
N VAL A 53 2.16 0.78 -5.90
CA VAL A 53 0.85 1.30 -6.33
C VAL A 53 0.72 1.25 -7.86
N VAL A 54 1.75 1.72 -8.59
CA VAL A 54 1.77 1.70 -10.06
C VAL A 54 1.79 0.27 -10.60
N ALA A 55 2.66 -0.60 -10.08
CA ALA A 55 2.77 -1.98 -10.57
C ALA A 55 1.51 -2.81 -10.28
N LEU A 56 0.87 -2.53 -9.15
CA LEU A 56 -0.42 -3.07 -8.77
C LEU A 56 -1.58 -2.34 -9.44
N LYS A 57 -1.35 -1.39 -10.37
CA LYS A 57 -2.42 -0.68 -11.09
C LYS A 57 -3.56 -0.26 -10.16
N ILE A 58 -3.21 0.31 -9.01
CA ILE A 58 -4.18 0.84 -8.06
C ILE A 58 -4.61 2.19 -8.64
N ASP A 59 -5.91 2.35 -8.82
CA ASP A 59 -6.52 3.57 -9.35
C ASP A 59 -6.69 4.64 -8.26
N ASP A 60 -7.20 5.81 -8.66
CA ASP A 60 -7.38 6.94 -7.76
C ASP A 60 -8.28 6.59 -6.57
N GLU A 61 -9.31 5.77 -6.78
CA GLU A 61 -10.19 5.31 -5.69
C GLU A 61 -9.45 4.42 -4.68
N GLY A 62 -8.64 3.48 -5.16
CA GLY A 62 -7.79 2.66 -4.32
C GLY A 62 -6.72 3.47 -3.58
N ILE A 63 -6.15 4.49 -4.22
CA ILE A 63 -5.19 5.41 -3.58
C ILE A 63 -5.90 6.20 -2.47
N LEU A 64 -7.10 6.74 -2.72
CA LEU A 64 -7.88 7.45 -1.71
C LEU A 64 -8.21 6.54 -0.51
N ALA A 65 -8.51 5.26 -0.74
CA ALA A 65 -8.71 4.30 0.34
C ALA A 65 -7.44 4.10 1.18
N LEU A 66 -6.27 3.97 0.55
CA LEU A 66 -4.98 3.86 1.24
C LEU A 66 -4.66 5.11 2.07
N VAL A 67 -4.93 6.30 1.53
CA VAL A 67 -4.74 7.57 2.25
C VAL A 67 -5.63 7.63 3.49
N ARG A 68 -6.91 7.28 3.38
CA ARG A 68 -7.84 7.24 4.53
C ARG A 68 -7.37 6.30 5.64
N LEU A 69 -6.68 5.22 5.30
CA LEU A 69 -6.11 4.29 6.28
C LEU A 69 -4.81 4.81 6.91
N ALA A 70 -4.05 5.64 6.19
CA ALA A 70 -2.79 6.23 6.65
C ALA A 70 -3.01 7.50 7.49
N THR A 71 -4.07 8.26 7.23
CA THR A 71 -4.40 9.47 7.98
C THR A 71 -5.02 9.09 9.32
N PRO A 72 -4.44 9.49 10.46
CA PRO A 72 -5.10 9.33 11.75
C PRO A 72 -6.40 10.16 11.76
N PRO A 73 -7.48 9.67 12.39
CA PRO A 73 -8.79 10.32 12.38
C PRO A 73 -8.76 11.77 12.89
N ASP A 74 -7.79 12.11 13.75
CA ASP A 74 -7.66 13.43 14.37
C ASP A 74 -6.86 14.44 13.53
N ALA A 75 -6.24 14.04 12.41
CA ALA A 75 -5.46 14.95 11.56
C ALA A 75 -6.30 15.76 10.55
N VAL A 76 -7.63 15.57 10.55
CA VAL A 76 -8.58 16.36 9.77
C VAL A 76 -9.20 17.42 10.68
N GLU A 77 -8.39 18.29 11.28
CA GLU A 77 -8.92 19.53 11.83
C GLU A 77 -9.35 20.43 10.66
N VAL A 78 -10.66 20.49 10.45
CA VAL A 78 -11.31 21.46 9.57
C VAL A 78 -10.87 22.84 10.02
N PRO A 79 -10.37 23.73 9.15
CA PRO A 79 -10.13 25.11 9.54
C PRO A 79 -11.44 25.72 10.02
N THR A 80 -11.56 25.93 11.33
CA THR A 80 -12.62 26.73 11.94
C THR A 80 -12.53 28.12 11.34
N SER A 81 -13.62 28.52 10.67
CA SER A 81 -13.82 29.84 10.08
C SER A 81 -13.75 30.96 11.11
#